data_AF-A0A662LMS8-F1
#
_entry.id   AF-A0A662LMS8-F1
#
_cell.length_a   1.000
_cell.length_b   1.000
_cell.length_c   1.000
_cell.angle_alpha   90.00
_cell.angle_beta   90.00
_cell.angle_gamma   90.00
#
_symmetry.space_group_name_H-M   'P 1'
#
loop_
_entity.id
_entity.type
_entity.pdbx_description
1 polymer ?
#
loop_
_entity_poly.entity_id
_entity_poly.type
_entity_poly.pdbx_seq_one_letter_code
_entity_poly.pdbx_strand_id
1 'polypeptide(L)'
;EVLNYKKRPLFRRDYKKPAINRDIVTFHPCKSFKIDALDIEPFPVDHSVPGAFGFIIHSSEGPIIYTGDMRLHGQHGQYTKEFVEKTSEAKPIAMITEGTRINETKTDESEKKVYTDSKKIINKEKNVSIVDFNFKDLDRFQTFYQIAKDLDKQLVINFKHACFLERYHKDPFVEAPNSTDESISLLLPKRHTGTYNKEDYSDAYVKKRLDYPNIIQAEEIIKNPRKYMVVLNFWYFNMLIDLKPYHGTYIHSLSEPFNEEMEISYDRMKNWLNHFDLNLNQSHCSGHINGTDLKHVIQKIKPETLFPVHTKKPESFTSFHDNTVRVIQGKLYKL
;
A
#
# COMPACT_ATOMS: atom_id res chain seq x y z
N GLU A 1 7.83 12.47 12.00
CA GLU A 1 7.28 13.09 10.79
C GLU A 1 5.80 12.77 10.59
N VAL A 2 5.38 11.49 10.69
CA VAL A 2 3.96 11.12 10.53
C VAL A 2 3.11 11.52 11.74
N LEU A 3 3.50 11.13 12.96
CA LEU A 3 2.76 11.47 14.18
C LEU A 3 3.09 12.91 14.64
N ASN A 4 4.37 13.20 14.87
CA ASN A 4 4.84 14.57 15.15
C ASN A 4 5.46 15.19 13.90
N TYR A 5 5.09 16.43 13.60
CA TYR A 5 5.59 17.15 12.43
C TYR A 5 7.04 17.58 12.65
N LYS A 6 7.93 17.17 11.76
CA LYS A 6 9.28 17.72 11.71
C LYS A 6 9.48 18.28 10.31
N LYS A 7 9.80 19.57 10.21
CA LYS A 7 10.13 20.17 8.93
C LYS A 7 11.41 19.50 8.41
N ARG A 8 11.40 19.07 7.14
CA ARG A 8 12.59 18.46 6.51
C ARG A 8 13.79 19.41 6.71
N PRO A 9 14.88 18.95 7.33
CA PRO A 9 16.00 19.82 7.63
C PRO A 9 16.68 20.24 6.33
N LEU A 10 16.90 21.54 6.15
CA LEU A 10 17.67 22.08 5.02
C LEU A 10 19.15 22.20 5.36
N PHE A 11 19.47 22.40 6.63
CA PHE A 11 20.84 22.50 7.15
C PHE A 11 21.09 21.49 8.27
N ARG A 12 22.35 21.10 8.51
CA ARG A 12 22.74 20.21 9.63
C ARG A 12 22.21 20.68 10.99
N ARG A 13 22.15 22.00 11.22
CA ARG A 13 21.57 22.60 12.44
C ARG A 13 20.08 22.30 12.63
N ASP A 14 19.33 22.13 11.54
CA ASP A 14 17.89 21.88 11.58
C ASP A 14 17.57 20.46 12.07
N TYR A 15 18.52 19.53 12.04
CA TYR A 15 18.33 18.19 12.59
C TYR A 15 18.07 18.20 14.10
N LYS A 16 18.58 19.22 14.81
CA LYS A 16 18.36 19.40 16.25
C LYS A 16 16.99 20.00 16.59
N LYS A 17 16.24 20.52 15.61
CA LYS A 17 14.89 21.05 15.86
C LYS A 17 13.97 19.91 16.29
N PRO A 18 13.32 20.00 17.47
CA PRO A 18 12.39 18.98 17.92
C PRO A 18 11.18 18.94 16.99
N ALA A 19 10.51 17.79 16.95
CA ALA A 19 9.25 17.69 16.22
C ALA A 19 8.16 18.47 16.96
N ILE A 20 7.26 19.10 16.21
CA ILE A 20 6.04 19.68 16.75
C ILE A 20 5.11 18.51 17.10
N ASN A 21 4.78 18.41 18.38
CA ASN A 21 3.83 17.42 18.86
C ASN A 21 2.46 17.72 18.27
N ARG A 22 1.81 16.68 17.73
CA ARG A 22 0.42 16.78 17.32
C ARG A 22 -0.43 16.04 18.33
N ASP A 23 -1.59 16.60 18.62
CA ASP A 23 -2.63 15.85 19.29
C ASP A 23 -3.23 14.87 18.27
N ILE A 24 -3.32 13.60 18.66
CA ILE A 24 -3.78 12.50 17.79
C ILE A 24 -4.91 11.79 18.50
N VAL A 25 -6.12 12.07 18.03
CA VAL A 25 -7.33 11.41 18.51
C VAL A 25 -7.65 10.26 17.56
N THR A 26 -7.71 9.05 18.10
CA THR A 26 -8.10 7.84 17.36
C THR A 26 -9.60 7.64 17.41
N PHE A 27 -10.17 7.01 16.38
CA PHE A 27 -11.57 6.60 16.32
C PHE A 27 -11.68 5.11 16.01
N HIS A 28 -12.88 4.55 16.17
CA HIS A 28 -13.16 3.15 15.88
C HIS A 28 -14.06 3.02 14.64
N PRO A 29 -13.93 1.93 13.86
CA PRO A 29 -14.82 1.67 12.74
C PRO A 29 -16.29 1.71 13.15
N CYS A 30 -17.12 2.36 12.35
CA CYS A 30 -18.57 2.46 12.54
C CYS A 30 -19.01 3.09 13.88
N LYS A 31 -18.10 3.77 14.59
CA LYS A 31 -18.41 4.48 15.84
C LYS A 31 -18.35 5.98 15.61
N SER A 32 -19.51 6.61 15.66
CA SER A 32 -19.63 8.05 15.45
C SER A 32 -18.91 8.85 16.54
N PHE A 33 -18.36 10.00 16.15
CA PHE A 33 -17.73 10.95 17.07
C PHE A 33 -18.05 12.38 16.64
N LYS A 34 -17.92 13.33 17.57
CA LYS A 34 -18.24 14.74 17.34
C LYS A 34 -16.99 15.57 17.11
N ILE A 35 -17.05 16.47 16.14
CA ILE A 35 -16.15 17.62 16.03
C ILE A 35 -17.03 18.87 16.01
N ASP A 36 -17.00 19.65 17.10
CA ASP A 36 -17.86 20.80 17.31
C ASP A 36 -19.36 20.45 17.10
N ALA A 37 -19.99 21.04 16.09
CA ALA A 37 -21.39 20.82 15.74
C ALA A 37 -21.61 19.67 14.73
N LEU A 38 -20.55 18.99 14.29
CA LEU A 38 -20.60 17.93 13.29
C LEU A 38 -20.58 16.56 13.94
N ASP A 39 -21.50 15.69 13.52
CA ASP A 39 -21.49 14.27 13.84
C ASP A 39 -20.83 13.50 12.69
N ILE A 40 -19.73 12.79 12.98
CA ILE A 40 -18.91 12.11 11.98
C ILE A 40 -18.99 10.61 12.17
N GLU A 41 -19.39 9.90 11.12
CA GLU A 41 -19.45 8.44 11.07
C GLU A 41 -18.35 7.88 10.15
N PRO A 42 -17.32 7.24 10.70
CA PRO A 42 -16.27 6.61 9.91
C PRO A 42 -16.67 5.20 9.48
N PHE A 43 -16.60 4.92 8.18
CA PHE A 43 -16.81 3.58 7.61
C PHE A 43 -15.53 3.08 6.94
N PRO A 44 -15.08 1.85 7.22
CA PRO A 44 -13.92 1.29 6.54
C PRO A 44 -14.20 1.19 5.04
N VAL A 45 -13.18 1.42 4.22
CA VAL A 45 -13.21 1.21 2.77
C VAL A 45 -12.05 0.33 2.35
N ASP A 46 -12.23 -0.41 1.26
CA ASP A 46 -11.17 -1.22 0.67
C ASP A 46 -10.11 -0.31 0.03
N HIS A 47 -8.86 -0.51 0.42
CA HIS A 47 -7.70 0.14 -0.16
C HIS A 47 -6.46 -0.74 0.07
N SER A 48 -5.33 -0.40 -0.56
CA SER A 48 -4.08 -1.14 -0.40
C SER A 48 -3.49 -1.13 1.02
N VAL A 49 -3.86 -0.14 1.85
CA VAL A 49 -3.31 0.06 3.20
C VAL A 49 -4.41 -0.08 4.25
N PRO A 50 -4.17 -0.78 5.37
CA PRO A 50 -5.14 -0.89 6.45
C PRO A 50 -5.44 0.48 7.07
N GLY A 51 -6.68 0.66 7.54
CA GLY A 51 -7.13 1.91 8.15
C GLY A 51 -7.57 2.99 7.15
N ALA A 52 -7.95 2.60 5.93
CA ALA A 52 -8.64 3.49 4.99
C ALA A 52 -10.13 3.64 5.38
N PHE A 53 -10.61 4.88 5.41
CA PHE A 53 -11.99 5.21 5.80
C PHE A 53 -12.62 6.21 4.85
N GLY A 54 -13.89 5.96 4.53
CA GLY A 54 -14.84 6.98 4.10
C GLY A 54 -15.59 7.54 5.30
N PHE A 55 -16.15 8.74 5.16
CA PHE A 55 -16.85 9.44 6.24
C PHE A 55 -18.20 9.93 5.76
N ILE A 56 -19.22 9.73 6.60
CA ILE A 56 -20.50 10.43 6.54
C ILE A 56 -20.44 11.52 7.60
N ILE A 57 -20.55 12.78 7.18
CA ILE A 57 -20.45 13.97 8.03
C ILE A 57 -21.84 14.59 8.10
N HIS A 58 -22.51 14.45 9.22
CA HIS A 58 -23.84 15.00 9.44
C HIS A 58 -23.71 16.47 9.90
N SER A 59 -24.36 17.36 9.14
CA SER A 59 -24.49 18.79 9.45
C SER A 59 -25.97 19.17 9.59
N SER A 60 -26.24 20.42 9.98
CA SER A 60 -27.62 20.94 10.05
C SER A 60 -28.34 20.95 8.70
N GLU A 61 -27.61 21.17 7.61
CA GLU A 61 -28.17 21.25 6.25
C GLU A 61 -28.35 19.88 5.61
N GLY A 62 -27.60 18.88 6.07
CA GLY A 62 -27.67 17.51 5.58
C GLY A 62 -26.33 16.79 5.60
N PRO A 63 -26.30 15.50 5.18
CA PRO A 63 -25.09 14.70 5.19
C PRO A 63 -24.13 15.06 4.06
N ILE A 64 -22.85 15.16 4.39
CA ILE A 64 -21.73 15.36 3.47
C ILE A 64 -20.86 14.11 3.48
N ILE A 65 -20.49 13.62 2.32
CA ILE A 65 -19.68 12.40 2.17
C ILE A 65 -18.26 12.77 1.80
N TYR A 66 -17.29 12.11 2.42
CA TYR A 66 -15.92 12.08 1.96
C TYR A 66 -15.48 10.63 1.76
N THR A 67 -15.16 10.24 0.53
CA THR A 67 -14.85 8.83 0.22
C THR A 67 -13.49 8.37 0.73
N GLY A 68 -12.55 9.30 0.93
CA GLY A 68 -11.13 8.96 0.96
C GLY A 68 -10.70 8.32 -0.38
N ASP A 69 -9.61 7.57 -0.34
CA ASP A 69 -9.20 6.71 -1.44
C ASP A 69 -9.78 5.30 -1.23
N MET A 70 -10.41 4.74 -2.26
CA MET A 70 -11.13 3.48 -2.17
C MET A 70 -11.06 2.67 -3.46
N ARG A 71 -11.25 1.35 -3.36
CA ARG A 71 -11.44 0.42 -4.49
C ARG A 71 -12.58 -0.56 -4.19
N LEU A 72 -12.90 -1.41 -5.17
CA LEU A 72 -13.90 -2.49 -5.04
C LEU A 72 -13.33 -3.87 -5.35
N HIS A 73 -12.07 -3.94 -5.76
CA HIS A 73 -11.41 -5.12 -6.33
C HIS A 73 -10.20 -5.59 -5.49
N GLY A 74 -10.07 -5.11 -4.25
CA GLY A 74 -9.11 -5.60 -3.27
C GLY A 74 -9.64 -6.79 -2.48
N GLN A 75 -8.93 -7.16 -1.40
CA GLN A 75 -9.37 -8.25 -0.53
C GLN A 75 -10.62 -7.89 0.28
N HIS A 76 -10.80 -6.60 0.56
CA HIS A 76 -11.83 -6.09 1.47
C HIS A 76 -12.97 -5.35 0.75
N GLY A 77 -13.23 -5.63 -0.53
CA GLY A 77 -14.22 -4.90 -1.34
C GLY A 77 -15.64 -4.85 -0.76
N GLN A 78 -15.96 -5.73 0.20
CA GLN A 78 -17.20 -5.67 0.98
C GLN A 78 -17.32 -4.40 1.83
N TYR A 79 -16.22 -3.89 2.40
CA TYR A 79 -16.24 -2.66 3.21
C TYR A 79 -16.68 -1.45 2.38
N THR A 80 -16.13 -1.31 1.16
CA THR A 80 -16.58 -0.25 0.24
C THR A 80 -18.05 -0.42 -0.14
N LYS A 81 -18.55 -1.65 -0.33
CA LYS A 81 -19.98 -1.88 -0.64
C LYS A 81 -20.89 -1.45 0.50
N GLU A 82 -20.54 -1.79 1.75
CA GLU A 82 -21.28 -1.38 2.95
C GLU A 82 -21.26 0.14 3.12
N PHE A 83 -20.11 0.78 2.93
CA PHE A 83 -19.98 2.24 2.94
C PHE A 83 -20.90 2.90 1.90
N VAL A 84 -20.94 2.37 0.67
CA VAL A 84 -21.80 2.87 -0.42
C VAL A 84 -23.29 2.72 -0.05
N GLU A 85 -23.67 1.62 0.59
CA GLU A 85 -25.05 1.38 1.06
C GLU A 85 -25.45 2.39 2.13
N LYS A 86 -24.64 2.56 3.17
CA LYS A 86 -24.90 3.53 4.24
C LYS A 86 -24.95 4.97 3.73
N THR A 87 -24.06 5.28 2.80
CA THR A 87 -24.02 6.60 2.16
C THR A 87 -25.26 6.86 1.30
N SER A 88 -25.75 5.86 0.58
CA SER A 88 -26.97 5.97 -0.23
C SER A 88 -28.22 6.17 0.65
N GLU A 89 -28.30 5.47 1.79
CA GLU A 89 -29.36 5.64 2.79
C GLU A 89 -29.39 7.07 3.38
N ALA A 90 -28.22 7.69 3.54
CA ALA A 90 -28.08 9.03 4.10
C ALA A 90 -28.60 10.17 3.20
N LYS A 91 -28.74 9.94 1.88
CA LYS A 91 -29.18 10.97 0.90
C LYS A 91 -28.37 12.27 0.99
N PRO A 92 -27.09 12.25 0.61
CA PRO A 92 -26.17 13.33 0.90
C PRO A 92 -26.39 14.56 0.02
N ILE A 93 -26.29 15.75 0.62
CA ILE A 93 -26.31 17.04 -0.09
C ILE A 93 -25.01 17.28 -0.87
N ALA A 94 -23.92 16.66 -0.43
CA ALA A 94 -22.62 16.76 -1.08
C ALA A 94 -21.81 15.48 -0.97
N MET A 95 -21.08 15.15 -2.04
CA MET A 95 -20.11 14.05 -2.04
C MET A 95 -18.75 14.55 -2.56
N ILE A 96 -17.73 14.41 -1.73
CA ILE A 96 -16.33 14.66 -2.06
C ILE A 96 -15.68 13.30 -2.34
N THR A 97 -15.27 13.08 -3.59
CA THR A 97 -14.81 11.76 -4.04
C THR A 97 -13.45 11.80 -4.71
N GLU A 98 -12.65 10.74 -4.53
CA GLU A 98 -11.45 10.52 -5.33
C GLU A 98 -11.79 10.28 -6.80
N GLY A 99 -10.80 10.43 -7.69
CA GLY A 99 -10.96 10.22 -9.13
C GLY A 99 -9.65 9.85 -9.81
N THR A 100 -8.77 9.15 -9.11
CA THR A 100 -7.40 8.87 -9.57
C THR A 100 -7.40 8.14 -10.92
N ARG A 101 -8.32 7.18 -11.08
CA ARG A 101 -8.48 6.33 -12.26
C ARG A 101 -9.80 6.58 -12.99
N ILE A 102 -10.27 7.83 -13.01
CA ILE A 102 -11.58 8.20 -13.57
C ILE A 102 -11.77 7.82 -15.06
N ASN A 103 -10.69 7.74 -15.85
CA ASN A 103 -10.77 7.34 -17.26
C ASN A 103 -10.38 5.89 -17.51
N GLU A 104 -10.02 5.15 -16.47
CA GLU A 104 -9.75 3.73 -16.60
C GLU A 104 -11.08 2.98 -16.60
N THR A 105 -11.27 2.13 -17.60
CA THR A 105 -12.40 1.21 -17.63
C THR A 105 -12.18 0.06 -16.68
N LYS A 106 -13.26 -0.57 -16.23
CA LYS A 106 -13.17 -1.82 -15.46
C LYS A 106 -12.42 -2.89 -16.26
N THR A 107 -11.40 -3.46 -15.64
CA THR A 107 -10.63 -4.61 -16.14
C THR A 107 -10.89 -5.84 -15.26
N ASP A 108 -10.24 -6.96 -15.56
CA ASP A 108 -10.24 -8.15 -14.72
C ASP A 108 -9.19 -8.10 -13.58
N GLU A 109 -8.53 -6.94 -13.39
CA GLU A 109 -7.57 -6.72 -12.32
C GLU A 109 -8.21 -6.93 -10.94
N SER A 110 -7.56 -7.77 -10.14
CA SER A 110 -7.94 -8.02 -8.74
C SER A 110 -6.75 -8.59 -7.97
N GLU A 111 -6.77 -8.50 -6.64
CA GLU A 111 -5.78 -9.20 -5.80
C GLU A 111 -5.79 -10.71 -6.07
N LYS A 112 -6.96 -11.29 -6.38
CA LYS A 112 -7.10 -12.70 -6.76
C LYS A 112 -6.36 -13.03 -8.07
N LYS A 113 -6.40 -12.13 -9.06
CA LYS A 113 -5.67 -12.29 -10.31
C LYS A 113 -4.15 -12.22 -10.07
N VAL A 114 -3.70 -11.25 -9.27
CA VAL A 114 -2.29 -11.12 -8.85
C VAL A 114 -1.81 -12.42 -8.20
N TYR A 115 -2.59 -12.95 -7.25
CA TYR A 115 -2.30 -14.22 -6.59
C TYR A 115 -2.11 -15.35 -7.60
N THR A 116 -3.08 -15.52 -8.51
CA THR A 116 -3.11 -16.64 -9.47
C THR A 116 -1.93 -16.57 -10.44
N ASP A 117 -1.71 -15.39 -11.03
CA ASP A 117 -0.65 -15.18 -12.03
C ASP A 117 0.73 -15.30 -11.40
N SER A 118 0.94 -14.65 -10.25
CA SER A 118 2.21 -14.69 -9.52
C SER A 118 2.55 -16.11 -9.04
N LYS A 119 1.57 -16.84 -8.48
CA LYS A 119 1.77 -18.23 -8.05
C LYS A 119 2.19 -19.14 -9.21
N LYS A 120 1.56 -18.98 -10.38
CA LYS A 120 1.90 -19.76 -11.59
C LYS A 120 3.35 -19.51 -12.03
N ILE A 121 3.81 -18.27 -11.97
CA ILE A 121 5.17 -17.88 -12.32
C ILE A 121 6.17 -18.45 -11.29
N ILE A 122 5.95 -18.16 -10.00
CA ILE A 122 6.84 -18.58 -8.90
C ILE A 122 6.96 -20.11 -8.80
N ASN A 123 5.88 -20.86 -9.07
CA ASN A 123 5.90 -22.32 -9.01
C ASN A 123 6.80 -22.94 -10.09
N LYS A 124 6.91 -22.29 -11.26
CA LYS A 124 7.76 -22.76 -12.37
C LYS A 124 9.22 -22.34 -12.21
N GLU A 125 9.48 -21.31 -11.40
CA GLU A 125 10.82 -20.78 -11.17
C GLU A 125 11.68 -21.77 -10.38
N LYS A 126 12.89 -22.02 -10.88
CA LYS A 126 13.90 -22.91 -10.27
C LYS A 126 14.97 -22.11 -9.52
N ASN A 127 15.19 -20.87 -9.93
CA ASN A 127 16.12 -19.92 -9.32
C ASN A 127 15.38 -19.04 -8.29
N VAL A 128 15.98 -17.91 -7.90
CA VAL A 128 15.40 -17.02 -6.90
C VAL A 128 14.18 -16.31 -7.50
N SER A 129 13.07 -16.31 -6.77
CA SER A 129 11.92 -15.45 -7.06
C SER A 129 12.01 -14.19 -6.22
N ILE A 130 12.10 -13.02 -6.87
CA ILE A 130 12.05 -11.72 -6.22
C ILE A 130 10.67 -11.11 -6.45
N VAL A 131 10.09 -10.54 -5.41
CA VAL A 131 8.80 -9.84 -5.47
C VAL A 131 8.96 -8.42 -4.97
N ASP A 132 8.44 -7.45 -5.73
CA ASP A 132 8.47 -6.03 -5.36
C ASP A 132 7.05 -5.48 -5.27
N PHE A 133 6.70 -4.98 -4.09
CA PHE A 133 5.46 -4.31 -3.80
C PHE A 133 5.69 -3.22 -2.75
N ASN A 134 4.73 -2.31 -2.63
CA ASN A 134 4.84 -1.22 -1.67
C ASN A 134 4.81 -1.80 -0.25
N PHE A 135 5.78 -1.45 0.59
CA PHE A 135 5.87 -1.97 1.96
C PHE A 135 4.66 -1.62 2.85
N LYS A 136 3.84 -0.66 2.43
CA LYS A 136 2.59 -0.29 3.11
C LYS A 136 1.39 -1.13 2.67
N ASP A 137 1.53 -1.85 1.56
CA ASP A 137 0.48 -2.64 0.95
C ASP A 137 0.36 -3.99 1.66
N LEU A 138 -0.53 -4.06 2.65
CA LEU A 138 -0.72 -5.25 3.45
C LEU A 138 -1.46 -6.33 2.66
N ASP A 139 -2.40 -5.95 1.80
CA ASP A 139 -3.12 -6.88 0.92
C ASP A 139 -2.14 -7.63 0.02
N ARG A 140 -1.16 -6.91 -0.54
CA ARG A 140 -0.12 -7.50 -1.37
C ARG A 140 0.85 -8.36 -0.58
N PHE A 141 1.22 -7.94 0.63
CA PHE A 141 2.01 -8.77 1.53
C PHE A 141 1.30 -10.11 1.82
N GLN A 142 0.03 -10.07 2.23
CA GLN A 142 -0.77 -11.27 2.49
C GLN A 142 -0.89 -12.17 1.26
N THR A 143 -1.05 -11.58 0.07
CA THR A 143 -1.08 -12.32 -1.19
C THR A 143 0.20 -13.14 -1.39
N PHE A 144 1.38 -12.50 -1.28
CA PHE A 144 2.66 -13.21 -1.44
C PHE A 144 2.99 -14.14 -0.28
N TYR A 145 2.56 -13.81 0.94
CA TYR A 145 2.64 -14.70 2.10
C TYR A 145 1.82 -15.98 1.89
N GLN A 146 0.59 -15.87 1.38
CA GLN A 146 -0.22 -17.04 1.05
C GLN A 146 0.39 -17.87 -0.09
N ILE A 147 0.94 -17.22 -1.13
CA ILE A 147 1.68 -17.94 -2.19
C ILE A 147 2.88 -18.69 -1.60
N ALA A 148 3.61 -18.08 -0.67
CA ALA A 148 4.76 -18.72 -0.03
C ALA A 148 4.32 -20.00 0.70
N LYS A 149 3.25 -19.92 1.51
CA LYS A 149 2.68 -21.07 2.22
C LYS A 149 2.24 -22.18 1.28
N ASP A 150 1.49 -21.84 0.23
CA ASP A 150 0.94 -22.83 -0.69
C ASP A 150 1.99 -23.54 -1.54
N LEU A 151 3.16 -22.91 -1.73
CA LEU A 151 4.27 -23.46 -2.49
C LEU A 151 5.38 -24.02 -1.58
N ASP A 152 5.15 -24.09 -0.27
CA ASP A 152 6.14 -24.51 0.74
C ASP A 152 7.47 -23.73 0.62
N LYS A 153 7.35 -22.42 0.42
CA LYS A 153 8.45 -21.46 0.31
C LYS A 153 8.50 -20.56 1.53
N GLN A 154 9.70 -20.06 1.82
CA GLN A 154 9.96 -19.04 2.84
C GLN A 154 9.88 -17.65 2.20
N LEU A 155 9.00 -16.80 2.72
CA LEU A 155 8.92 -15.39 2.36
C LEU A 155 10.01 -14.60 3.10
N VAL A 156 11.01 -14.17 2.35
CA VAL A 156 12.16 -13.46 2.89
C VAL A 156 11.92 -11.95 2.85
N ILE A 157 11.91 -11.30 4.00
CA ILE A 157 11.71 -9.84 4.12
C ILE A 157 12.90 -9.16 4.78
N ASN A 158 12.96 -7.83 4.68
CA ASN A 158 13.94 -7.04 5.41
C ASN A 158 13.47 -6.68 6.83
N PHE A 159 14.42 -6.25 7.67
CA PHE A 159 14.17 -5.86 9.07
C PHE A 159 13.21 -4.67 9.23
N LYS A 160 13.10 -3.77 8.23
CA LYS A 160 12.14 -2.67 8.31
C LYS A 160 10.72 -3.18 8.11
N HIS A 161 10.52 -4.09 7.17
CA HIS A 161 9.22 -4.73 6.93
C HIS A 161 8.75 -5.48 8.18
N ALA A 162 9.65 -6.22 8.85
CA ALA A 162 9.35 -6.88 10.12
C ALA A 162 8.80 -5.91 11.18
N CYS A 163 9.29 -4.66 11.24
CA CYS A 163 8.77 -3.66 12.17
C CYS A 163 7.29 -3.30 11.91
N PHE A 164 6.89 -3.24 10.64
CA PHE A 164 5.50 -2.97 10.27
C PHE A 164 4.62 -4.17 10.60
N LEU A 165 5.04 -5.38 10.22
CA LEU A 165 4.29 -6.61 10.52
C LEU A 165 4.04 -6.81 12.00
N GLU A 166 5.06 -6.62 12.85
CA GLU A 166 4.89 -6.72 14.30
C GLU A 166 3.91 -5.68 14.88
N ARG A 167 3.77 -4.51 14.23
CA ARG A 167 2.79 -3.51 14.64
C ARG A 167 1.40 -3.91 14.19
N TYR A 168 1.24 -4.38 12.95
CA TYR A 168 -0.04 -4.86 12.42
C TYR A 168 -0.54 -6.10 13.17
N HIS A 169 0.34 -7.06 13.46
CA HIS A 169 0.00 -8.28 14.21
C HIS A 169 -0.51 -8.00 15.64
N LYS A 170 -0.15 -6.86 16.23
CA LYS A 170 -0.63 -6.43 17.55
C LYS A 170 -1.95 -5.68 17.49
N ASP A 171 -2.43 -5.31 16.31
CA ASP A 171 -3.66 -4.56 16.13
C ASP A 171 -4.85 -5.54 16.03
N PRO A 172 -5.89 -5.40 16.88
CA PRO A 172 -7.02 -6.33 16.88
C PRO A 172 -7.90 -6.24 15.62
N PHE A 173 -7.76 -5.18 14.82
CA PHE A 173 -8.55 -4.97 13.61
C PHE A 173 -7.80 -5.31 12.31
N VAL A 174 -6.54 -5.74 12.41
CA VAL A 174 -5.69 -6.02 11.25
C VAL A 174 -5.17 -7.45 11.33
N GLU A 175 -5.49 -8.25 10.31
CA GLU A 175 -4.94 -9.59 10.19
C GLU A 175 -3.54 -9.53 9.58
N ALA A 176 -2.51 -9.85 10.36
CA ALA A 176 -1.15 -9.98 9.87
C ALA A 176 -0.39 -11.06 10.63
N PRO A 177 0.46 -11.86 9.96
CA PRO A 177 1.32 -12.82 10.66
C PRO A 177 2.37 -12.08 11.50
N ASN A 178 2.89 -12.76 12.51
CA ASN A 178 4.05 -12.27 13.24
C ASN A 178 5.28 -12.31 12.32
N SER A 179 6.23 -11.40 12.49
CA SER A 179 7.51 -11.44 11.79
C SER A 179 8.35 -12.69 12.05
N THR A 180 8.04 -13.47 13.09
CA THR A 180 8.68 -14.76 13.42
C THR A 180 7.84 -15.97 13.02
N ASP A 181 6.84 -15.79 12.16
CA ASP A 181 6.07 -16.90 11.59
C ASP A 181 6.99 -17.89 10.86
N GLU A 182 6.63 -19.18 10.87
CA GLU A 182 7.42 -20.26 10.29
C GLU A 182 7.66 -20.12 8.78
N SER A 183 6.79 -19.38 8.08
CA SER A 183 6.89 -19.14 6.63
C SER A 183 7.64 -17.84 6.30
N ILE A 184 8.15 -17.11 7.30
CA ILE A 184 8.82 -15.82 7.13
C ILE A 184 10.28 -15.94 7.57
N SER A 185 11.19 -15.38 6.77
CA SER A 185 12.60 -15.24 7.13
C SER A 185 13.06 -13.77 7.03
N LEU A 186 13.99 -13.36 7.89
CA LEU A 186 14.56 -12.01 7.90
C LEU A 186 15.95 -12.00 7.26
N LEU A 187 16.09 -11.35 6.11
CA LEU A 187 17.37 -11.27 5.41
C LEU A 187 18.32 -10.31 6.11
N LEU A 188 19.42 -10.85 6.62
CA LEU A 188 20.50 -10.09 7.25
C LEU A 188 21.41 -9.49 6.16
N PRO A 189 21.49 -8.16 6.02
CA PRO A 189 22.38 -7.55 5.05
C PRO A 189 23.80 -7.45 5.61
N LYS A 190 24.82 -7.65 4.77
CA LYS A 190 26.21 -7.31 5.14
C LYS A 190 26.33 -5.81 5.42
N ARG A 191 27.08 -5.45 6.45
CA ARG A 191 27.30 -4.06 6.87
C ARG A 191 28.79 -3.78 7.05
N HIS A 192 29.17 -2.51 7.01
CA HIS A 192 30.52 -1.96 7.22
C HIS A 192 31.69 -2.85 6.77
N THR A 193 32.10 -3.80 7.60
CA THR A 193 33.18 -4.77 7.31
C THR A 193 32.92 -5.63 6.07
N GLY A 194 31.70 -5.63 5.52
CA GLY A 194 31.29 -6.51 4.43
C GLY A 194 30.96 -7.92 4.91
N THR A 195 30.71 -8.09 6.20
CA THR A 195 30.37 -9.37 6.83
C THR A 195 29.09 -9.26 7.65
N TYR A 196 28.78 -10.30 8.42
CA TYR A 196 27.63 -10.36 9.33
C TYR A 196 27.99 -10.06 10.79
N ASN A 197 29.10 -9.37 11.05
CA ASN A 197 29.52 -9.03 12.42
C ASN A 197 28.40 -8.25 13.15
N LYS A 198 27.99 -8.75 14.33
CA LYS A 198 26.93 -8.13 15.15
C LYS A 198 27.24 -6.68 15.52
N GLU A 199 28.52 -6.30 15.62
CA GLU A 199 28.96 -4.95 15.93
C GLU A 199 28.65 -3.94 14.81
N ASP A 200 28.51 -4.40 13.57
CA ASP A 200 28.24 -3.53 12.42
C ASP A 200 26.80 -2.98 12.40
N TYR A 201 25.89 -3.56 13.16
CA TYR A 201 24.49 -3.14 13.17
C TYR A 201 24.25 -2.13 14.28
N SER A 202 24.27 -0.84 13.96
CA SER A 202 23.97 0.24 14.91
C SER A 202 22.47 0.57 15.03
N ASP A 203 21.68 0.25 13.99
CA ASP A 203 20.25 0.53 13.91
C ASP A 203 19.46 -0.19 15.01
N ALA A 204 18.77 0.58 15.87
CA ALA A 204 18.01 0.02 16.99
C ALA A 204 16.93 -0.99 16.55
N TYR A 205 16.34 -0.79 15.36
CA TYR A 205 15.33 -1.71 14.83
C TYR A 205 15.93 -3.03 14.31
N VAL A 206 17.21 -3.05 13.92
CA VAL A 206 17.92 -4.28 13.56
C VAL A 206 18.38 -4.99 14.82
N LYS A 207 19.05 -4.27 15.74
CA LYS A 207 19.58 -4.84 17.00
C LYS A 207 18.55 -5.62 17.80
N LYS A 208 17.32 -5.10 17.91
CA LYS A 208 16.22 -5.76 18.63
C LYS A 208 15.80 -7.11 18.06
N ARG A 209 16.25 -7.44 16.83
CA ARG A 209 15.85 -8.63 16.08
C ARG A 209 17.04 -9.50 15.66
N LEU A 210 18.27 -9.19 16.09
CA LEU A 210 19.48 -9.93 15.68
C LEU A 210 19.54 -11.37 16.24
N ASP A 211 18.73 -11.67 17.24
CA ASP A 211 18.67 -12.99 17.87
C ASP A 211 17.34 -13.71 17.54
N TYR A 212 16.59 -13.24 16.54
CA TYR A 212 15.40 -13.93 16.07
C TYR A 212 15.78 -15.27 15.42
N PRO A 213 14.97 -16.33 15.61
CA PRO A 213 15.28 -17.68 15.13
C PRO A 213 15.21 -17.83 13.61
N ASN A 214 14.52 -16.90 12.92
CA ASN A 214 14.24 -16.95 11.50
C ASN A 214 15.11 -15.97 10.67
N ILE A 215 16.29 -15.61 11.17
CA ILE A 215 17.25 -14.82 10.38
C ILE A 215 17.90 -15.71 9.34
N ILE A 216 18.06 -15.18 8.12
CA ILE A 216 18.72 -15.84 7.02
C ILE A 216 19.78 -14.94 6.36
N GLN A 217 20.86 -15.55 5.88
CA GLN A 217 21.92 -14.89 5.11
C GLN A 217 21.75 -15.15 3.61
N ALA A 218 22.33 -14.27 2.78
CA ALA A 218 22.24 -14.40 1.32
C ALA A 218 22.82 -15.74 0.81
N GLU A 219 23.88 -16.23 1.45
CA GLU A 219 24.54 -17.50 1.12
C GLU A 219 23.63 -18.72 1.34
N GLU A 220 22.68 -18.65 2.26
CA GLU A 220 21.70 -19.73 2.49
C GLU A 220 20.65 -19.75 1.39
N ILE A 221 20.23 -18.58 0.91
CA ILE A 221 19.30 -18.44 -0.22
C ILE A 221 19.94 -18.98 -1.50
N ILE A 222 21.22 -18.67 -1.74
CA ILE A 222 21.97 -19.16 -2.91
C ILE A 222 22.05 -20.69 -2.93
N LYS A 223 22.18 -21.35 -1.77
CA LYS A 223 22.28 -22.82 -1.69
C LYS A 223 20.98 -23.53 -2.07
N ASN A 224 19.83 -22.90 -1.83
CA ASN A 224 18.52 -23.50 -2.14
C ASN A 224 17.52 -22.44 -2.61
N PRO A 225 17.73 -21.83 -3.80
CA PRO A 225 16.99 -20.65 -4.23
C PRO A 225 15.50 -20.93 -4.41
N ARG A 226 15.15 -22.17 -4.79
CA ARG A 226 13.76 -22.59 -4.98
C ARG A 226 12.94 -22.55 -3.69
N LYS A 227 13.57 -22.66 -2.51
CA LYS A 227 12.88 -22.58 -1.21
C LYS A 227 12.45 -21.17 -0.84
N TYR A 228 13.00 -20.13 -1.50
CA TYR A 228 12.82 -18.75 -1.05
C TYR A 228 12.08 -17.88 -2.06
N MET A 229 11.30 -16.95 -1.53
CA MET A 229 10.70 -15.83 -2.27
C MET A 229 11.15 -14.54 -1.57
N VAL A 230 11.93 -13.72 -2.24
CA VAL A 230 12.58 -12.55 -1.62
C VAL A 230 11.80 -11.28 -1.92
N VAL A 231 11.30 -10.62 -0.88
CA VAL A 231 10.70 -9.29 -0.99
C VAL A 231 11.82 -8.25 -1.07
N LEU A 232 12.03 -7.69 -2.26
CA LEU A 232 13.09 -6.73 -2.50
C LEU A 232 12.59 -5.58 -3.36
N ASN A 233 12.55 -4.38 -2.77
CA ASN A 233 12.23 -3.17 -3.52
C ASN A 233 13.48 -2.52 -4.13
N PHE A 234 13.26 -1.64 -5.10
CA PHE A 234 14.30 -0.88 -5.80
C PHE A 234 15.38 -0.27 -4.87
N TRP A 235 14.99 0.25 -3.70
CA TRP A 235 15.92 0.90 -2.77
C TRP A 235 16.89 -0.05 -2.07
N TYR A 236 16.64 -1.37 -2.13
CA TYR A 236 17.48 -2.41 -1.56
C TYR A 236 18.17 -3.26 -2.64
N PHE A 237 18.22 -2.81 -3.90
CA PHE A 237 18.86 -3.55 -4.98
C PHE A 237 20.37 -3.77 -4.80
N ASN A 238 21.03 -3.03 -3.89
CA ASN A 238 22.39 -3.34 -3.49
C ASN A 238 22.52 -4.78 -2.94
N MET A 239 21.43 -5.36 -2.42
CA MET A 239 21.41 -6.75 -1.94
C MET A 239 21.46 -7.78 -3.07
N LEU A 240 21.17 -7.40 -4.32
CA LEU A 240 21.30 -8.30 -5.47
C LEU A 240 22.76 -8.78 -5.67
N ILE A 241 23.73 -7.95 -5.28
CA ILE A 241 25.16 -8.27 -5.32
C ILE A 241 25.48 -9.50 -4.44
N ASP A 242 24.85 -9.56 -3.27
CA ASP A 242 25.01 -10.67 -2.33
C ASP A 242 24.14 -11.86 -2.69
N LEU A 243 22.91 -11.62 -3.15
CA LEU A 243 21.93 -12.66 -3.52
C LEU A 243 22.27 -13.39 -4.82
N LYS A 244 22.97 -12.72 -5.75
CA LYS A 244 23.36 -13.24 -7.07
C LYS A 244 22.23 -14.02 -7.78
N PRO A 245 21.05 -13.41 -7.99
CA PRO A 245 19.84 -14.12 -8.39
C PRO A 245 19.78 -14.41 -9.90
N TYR A 246 20.91 -14.83 -10.50
CA TYR A 246 21.03 -15.01 -11.95
C TYR A 246 19.95 -15.94 -12.51
N HIS A 247 19.35 -15.55 -13.64
CA HIS A 247 18.27 -16.30 -14.31
C HIS A 247 17.01 -16.50 -13.45
N GLY A 248 16.86 -15.71 -12.39
CA GLY A 248 15.65 -15.69 -11.56
C GLY A 248 14.50 -14.92 -12.20
N THR A 249 13.41 -14.82 -11.46
CA THR A 249 12.24 -14.04 -11.84
C THR A 249 12.08 -12.87 -10.88
N TYR A 250 11.70 -11.71 -11.43
CA TYR A 250 11.32 -10.53 -10.68
C TYR A 250 9.86 -10.18 -10.97
N ILE A 251 9.00 -10.27 -9.96
CA ILE A 251 7.59 -9.88 -10.03
C ILE A 251 7.47 -8.43 -9.60
N HIS A 252 7.20 -7.56 -10.57
CA HIS A 252 6.94 -6.16 -10.34
C HIS A 252 5.44 -5.97 -10.04
N SER A 253 5.13 -5.73 -8.77
CA SER A 253 3.77 -5.65 -8.24
C SER A 253 3.36 -4.23 -7.85
N LEU A 254 3.94 -3.26 -8.54
CA LEU A 254 3.71 -1.82 -8.37
C LEU A 254 3.05 -1.24 -9.63
N SER A 255 2.47 -0.05 -9.50
CA SER A 255 1.97 0.71 -10.64
C SER A 255 3.10 1.11 -11.59
N GLU A 256 2.79 1.21 -12.87
CA GLU A 256 3.72 1.76 -13.86
C GLU A 256 4.07 3.23 -13.56
N PRO A 257 5.26 3.69 -13.99
CA PRO A 257 5.66 5.08 -13.79
C PRO A 257 4.69 6.05 -14.46
N PHE A 258 4.31 7.13 -13.76
CA PHE A 258 3.36 8.14 -14.24
C PHE A 258 3.95 9.56 -14.27
N ASN A 259 5.24 9.68 -14.01
CA ASN A 259 6.01 10.92 -14.11
C ASN A 259 7.48 10.60 -14.44
N GLU A 260 8.19 11.61 -14.92
CA GLU A 260 9.58 11.51 -15.40
C GLU A 260 10.55 10.94 -14.34
N GLU A 261 10.43 11.34 -13.06
CA GLU A 261 11.31 10.83 -12.00
C GLU A 261 11.11 9.31 -11.78
N MET A 262 9.87 8.84 -11.91
CA MET A 262 9.54 7.43 -11.82
C MET A 262 10.01 6.66 -13.05
N GLU A 263 9.93 7.24 -14.26
CA GLU A 263 10.45 6.62 -15.49
C GLU A 263 11.97 6.40 -15.38
N ILE A 264 12.71 7.41 -14.93
CA ILE A 264 14.16 7.30 -14.69
C ILE A 264 14.47 6.21 -13.64
N SER A 265 13.66 6.12 -12.59
CA SER A 265 13.84 5.09 -11.56
C SER A 265 13.54 3.69 -12.09
N TYR A 266 12.52 3.56 -12.92
CA TYR A 266 12.14 2.32 -13.58
C TYR A 266 13.20 1.83 -14.58
N ASP A 267 13.82 2.73 -15.33
CA ASP A 267 14.94 2.39 -16.21
C ASP A 267 16.18 1.92 -15.43
N ARG A 268 16.49 2.57 -14.31
CA ARG A 268 17.55 2.09 -13.40
C ARG A 268 17.23 0.70 -12.86
N MET A 269 15.98 0.45 -12.47
CA MET A 269 15.53 -0.88 -12.04
C MET A 269 15.75 -1.91 -13.16
N LYS A 270 15.29 -1.64 -14.39
CA LYS A 270 15.50 -2.53 -15.54
C LYS A 270 16.98 -2.83 -15.81
N ASN A 271 17.86 -1.84 -15.69
CA ASN A 271 19.30 -2.06 -15.87
C ASN A 271 19.87 -3.06 -14.85
N TRP A 272 19.42 -2.99 -13.59
CA TRP A 272 19.76 -3.98 -12.58
C TRP A 272 19.22 -5.37 -12.92
N LEU A 273 17.96 -5.46 -13.34
CA LEU A 273 17.36 -6.75 -13.72
C LEU A 273 18.11 -7.38 -14.90
N ASN A 274 18.44 -6.60 -15.92
CA ASN A 274 19.21 -7.05 -17.08
C ASN A 274 20.62 -7.51 -16.70
N HIS A 275 21.29 -6.82 -15.77
CA HIS A 275 22.62 -7.20 -15.29
C HIS A 275 22.64 -8.61 -14.65
N PHE A 276 21.56 -8.99 -13.97
CA PHE A 276 21.40 -10.31 -13.36
C PHE A 276 20.58 -11.28 -14.22
N ASP A 277 20.23 -10.93 -15.45
CA ASP A 277 19.36 -11.73 -16.33
C ASP A 277 18.06 -12.18 -15.64
N LEU A 278 17.41 -11.25 -14.93
CA LEU A 278 16.14 -11.47 -14.25
C LEU A 278 14.97 -11.29 -15.20
N ASN A 279 14.07 -12.27 -15.22
CA ASN A 279 12.84 -12.17 -16.00
C ASN A 279 11.81 -11.26 -15.30
N LEU A 280 11.58 -10.06 -15.86
CA LEU A 280 10.62 -9.08 -15.36
C LEU A 280 9.19 -9.49 -15.71
N ASN A 281 8.35 -9.70 -14.68
CA ASN A 281 6.94 -10.03 -14.81
C ASN A 281 6.09 -8.97 -14.10
N GLN A 282 5.27 -8.22 -14.85
CA GLN A 282 4.34 -7.26 -14.29
C GLN A 282 3.11 -7.98 -13.72
N SER A 283 2.79 -7.77 -12.44
CA SER A 283 1.59 -8.31 -11.81
C SER A 283 1.07 -7.36 -10.74
N HIS A 284 0.22 -6.41 -11.13
CA HIS A 284 -0.26 -5.35 -10.26
C HIS A 284 -1.79 -5.25 -10.27
N CYS A 285 -2.34 -4.65 -9.22
CA CYS A 285 -3.73 -4.27 -9.14
C CYS A 285 -3.79 -2.99 -8.30
N SER A 286 -4.49 -1.97 -8.80
CA SER A 286 -4.50 -0.63 -8.20
C SER A 286 -5.19 -0.58 -6.83
N GLY A 287 -4.73 0.34 -5.98
CA GLY A 287 -5.43 0.75 -4.75
C GLY A 287 -6.68 1.61 -5.00
N HIS A 288 -6.87 2.14 -6.21
CA HIS A 288 -7.93 3.11 -6.54
C HIS A 288 -9.01 2.53 -7.46
N ILE A 289 -10.25 2.96 -7.23
CA ILE A 289 -11.45 2.61 -7.99
C ILE A 289 -11.35 3.10 -9.45
N ASN A 290 -11.73 2.23 -10.39
CA ASN A 290 -11.79 2.59 -11.82
C ASN A 290 -13.03 3.45 -12.13
N GLY A 291 -13.00 4.19 -13.24
CA GLY A 291 -14.08 5.09 -13.64
C GLY A 291 -15.42 4.39 -13.83
N THR A 292 -15.44 3.17 -14.34
CA THR A 292 -16.67 2.40 -14.52
C THR A 292 -17.34 2.10 -13.19
N ASP A 293 -16.61 1.55 -12.21
CA ASP A 293 -17.16 1.23 -10.90
C ASP A 293 -17.49 2.50 -10.10
N LEU A 294 -16.67 3.56 -10.21
CA LEU A 294 -16.93 4.86 -9.58
C LEU A 294 -18.23 5.49 -10.09
N LYS A 295 -18.52 5.37 -11.39
CA LYS A 295 -19.81 5.80 -11.96
C LYS A 295 -20.99 5.09 -11.29
N HIS A 296 -20.90 3.76 -11.11
CA HIS A 296 -21.95 2.99 -10.45
C HIS A 296 -22.12 3.40 -8.98
N VAL A 297 -21.01 3.67 -8.27
CA VAL A 297 -21.02 4.18 -6.89
C VAL A 297 -21.76 5.52 -6.82
N ILE A 298 -21.40 6.49 -7.65
CA ILE A 298 -22.04 7.81 -7.68
C ILE A 298 -23.53 7.70 -8.02
N GLN A 299 -23.89 6.85 -8.99
CA GLN A 299 -25.28 6.61 -9.39
C GLN A 299 -26.11 5.89 -8.32
N LYS A 300 -25.49 5.09 -7.45
CA LYS A 300 -26.15 4.46 -6.30
C LYS A 300 -26.33 5.45 -5.15
N ILE A 301 -25.32 6.29 -4.88
CA ILE A 301 -25.35 7.27 -3.79
C ILE A 301 -26.30 8.45 -4.12
N LYS A 302 -26.30 8.92 -5.37
CA LYS A 302 -27.10 10.06 -5.85
C LYS A 302 -26.95 11.32 -4.95
N PRO A 303 -25.73 11.86 -4.82
CA PRO A 303 -25.54 13.08 -4.05
C PRO A 303 -26.21 14.27 -4.76
N GLU A 304 -26.68 15.28 -4.02
CA GLU A 304 -27.23 16.49 -4.67
C GLU A 304 -26.14 17.26 -5.43
N THR A 305 -24.93 17.34 -4.87
CA THR A 305 -23.76 17.98 -5.49
C THR A 305 -22.52 17.09 -5.40
N LEU A 306 -21.78 16.96 -6.51
CA LEU A 306 -20.55 16.18 -6.57
C LEU A 306 -19.31 17.09 -6.61
N PHE A 307 -18.31 16.79 -5.78
CA PHE A 307 -17.02 17.49 -5.68
C PHE A 307 -15.86 16.53 -5.94
N PRO A 308 -15.43 16.37 -7.21
CA PRO A 308 -14.28 15.55 -7.54
C PRO A 308 -12.99 16.14 -6.98
N VAL A 309 -12.24 15.32 -6.24
CA VAL A 309 -10.89 15.63 -5.76
C VAL A 309 -9.95 14.48 -6.14
N HIS A 310 -8.65 14.63 -5.86
CA HIS A 310 -7.65 13.60 -6.12
C HIS A 310 -7.70 13.04 -7.56
N THR A 311 -7.84 13.93 -8.54
CA THR A 311 -7.92 13.58 -9.97
C THR A 311 -7.20 14.61 -10.83
N LYS A 312 -6.59 14.15 -11.94
CA LYS A 312 -6.02 15.02 -12.97
C LYS A 312 -7.04 15.43 -14.05
N LYS A 313 -8.22 14.81 -14.06
CA LYS A 313 -9.24 14.98 -15.10
C LYS A 313 -10.64 15.18 -14.49
N PRO A 314 -10.85 16.27 -13.72
CA PRO A 314 -12.12 16.55 -13.06
C PRO A 314 -13.29 16.73 -14.05
N GLU A 315 -13.01 17.11 -15.29
CA GLU A 315 -14.00 17.25 -16.35
C GLU A 315 -14.71 15.93 -16.71
N SER A 316 -14.08 14.77 -16.52
CA SER A 316 -14.71 13.47 -16.82
C SER A 316 -15.95 13.20 -15.95
N PHE A 317 -16.04 13.82 -14.77
CA PHE A 317 -17.13 13.63 -13.82
C PHE A 317 -18.46 14.26 -14.25
N THR A 318 -18.45 15.23 -15.17
CA THR A 318 -19.70 15.82 -15.68
C THR A 318 -20.56 14.81 -16.42
N SER A 319 -19.97 13.71 -16.89
CA SER A 319 -20.70 12.58 -17.49
C SER A 319 -21.29 11.59 -16.48
N PHE A 320 -20.94 11.74 -15.20
CA PHE A 320 -21.34 10.82 -14.12
C PHE A 320 -22.45 11.42 -13.25
N HIS A 321 -22.46 12.75 -13.11
CA HIS A 321 -23.45 13.49 -12.33
C HIS A 321 -23.65 14.91 -12.89
N ASP A 322 -24.91 15.32 -13.07
CA ASP A 322 -25.26 16.60 -13.70
C ASP A 322 -24.78 17.79 -12.88
N ASN A 323 -24.96 17.74 -11.56
CA ASN A 323 -24.50 18.79 -10.65
C ASN A 323 -23.09 18.47 -10.13
N THR A 324 -22.10 18.55 -11.02
CA THR A 324 -20.68 18.37 -10.70
C THR A 324 -19.96 19.71 -10.61
N VAL A 325 -19.30 19.96 -9.47
CA VAL A 325 -18.53 21.18 -9.23
C VAL A 325 -17.06 20.96 -9.55
N ARG A 326 -16.50 21.80 -10.43
CA ARG A 326 -15.04 21.84 -10.64
C ARG A 326 -14.35 22.47 -9.43
N VAL A 327 -13.66 21.63 -8.65
CA VAL A 327 -12.93 22.05 -7.45
C VAL A 327 -11.67 22.84 -7.82
N ILE A 328 -11.44 23.96 -7.12
CA ILE A 328 -10.31 24.87 -7.28
C ILE A 328 -9.62 25.00 -5.92
N GLN A 329 -8.31 24.79 -5.91
CA GLN A 329 -7.52 24.87 -4.68
C GLN A 329 -7.64 26.25 -4.02
N GLY A 330 -7.91 26.26 -2.71
CA GLY A 330 -8.03 27.50 -1.91
C GLY A 330 -9.36 28.23 -2.07
N LYS A 331 -10.28 27.74 -2.91
CA LYS A 331 -11.62 28.32 -3.04
C LYS A 331 -12.56 27.79 -1.96
N LEU A 332 -13.37 28.68 -1.40
CA LEU A 332 -14.44 28.33 -0.47
C LEU A 332 -15.73 27.99 -1.24
N TYR A 333 -16.37 26.89 -0.85
CA TYR A 333 -17.64 26.41 -1.40
C TYR A 333 -18.69 26.49 -0.30
N LYS A 334 -19.88 27.01 -0.65
CA LYS A 334 -21.04 27.04 0.24
C LYS A 334 -21.98 25.94 -0.21
N LEU A 335 -22.38 25.10 0.73
CA LEU A 335 -23.38 24.06 0.57
C LEU A 335 -24.73 24.59 1.02
#